data_AF-A0A5J4RTM9-F1
#
_entry.id   AF-A0A5J4RTM9-F1
#
_cell.length_a   1.000
_cell.length_b   1.000
_cell.length_c   1.000
_cell.angle_alpha   90.00
_cell.angle_beta   90.00
_cell.angle_gamma   90.00
#
_symmetry.space_group_name_H-M   'P 1'
#
loop_
_entity.id
_entity.type
_entity.pdbx_description
1 polymer ?
#
loop_
_entity_poly.entity_id
_entity_poly.type
_entity_poly.pdbx_seq_one_letter_code
_entity_poly.pdbx_strand_id
1 'polypeptide(L)' 'MYCPRCGSLNYCKDGFVNSLQRYECKEYRYHYMVSKKSDVKSAETRHKALEMYLEGLDFRATGRLLQISYGTVYAWVKA' A
#
# COMPACT_ATOMS: atom_id res chain seq x y z
N MET A 1 8.93 -15.39 2.40
CA MET A 1 8.78 -13.93 2.59
C MET A 1 10.05 -13.28 2.06
N TYR A 2 10.02 -12.07 1.53
CA TYR A 2 11.23 -11.34 1.12
C TYR A 2 11.21 -9.96 1.77
N CYS A 3 12.39 -9.34 1.92
CA CYS A 3 12.44 -7.97 2.38
C CYS A 3 11.72 -7.06 1.37
N PRO A 4 10.68 -6.31 1.77
CA PRO A 4 9.92 -5.48 0.83
C PRO A 4 10.72 -4.28 0.28
N ARG A 5 11.88 -3.97 0.88
CA ARG A 5 12.76 -2.91 0.40
C ARG A 5 13.76 -3.38 -0.66
N CYS A 6 14.36 -4.56 -0.50
CA CYS A 6 15.45 -5.04 -1.38
C CYS A 6 15.18 -6.37 -2.08
N GLY A 7 14.10 -7.07 -1.76
CA GLY A 7 13.80 -8.40 -2.31
C GLY A 7 14.62 -9.55 -1.75
N SER A 8 15.55 -9.29 -0.82
CA SER A 8 16.39 -10.35 -0.25
C SER A 8 15.62 -11.37 0.59
N LEU A 9 16.10 -12.61 0.53
CA LEU A 9 15.65 -13.74 1.36
C LEU A 9 16.40 -13.81 2.70
N ASN A 10 17.43 -12.98 2.91
CA ASN A 10 18.21 -12.94 4.13
C ASN A 10 17.52 -12.07 5.20
N TYR A 11 16.57 -12.65 5.93
CA TYR A 11 15.87 -12.02 7.04
C TYR A 11 15.81 -12.91 8.28
N CYS A 12 15.60 -12.31 9.45
CA CYS A 12 15.33 -13.01 10.70
C CYS A 12 14.07 -12.48 11.38
N LYS A 13 13.48 -13.28 12.27
CA LYS A 13 12.38 -12.84 13.15
C LYS A 13 12.93 -11.85 14.18
N ASP A 14 12.21 -10.77 14.41
CA ASP A 14 12.60 -9.64 15.26
C ASP A 14 11.42 -9.21 16.15
N GLY A 15 10.95 -10.13 17.00
CA GLY A 15 9.86 -9.88 17.94
C GLY A 15 8.48 -9.69 17.30
N PHE A 16 7.56 -9.08 18.05
CA PHE A 16 6.17 -8.87 17.64
C PHE A 16 5.76 -7.41 17.86
N VAL A 17 4.94 -6.89 16.95
CA VAL A 17 4.32 -5.55 17.06
C VAL A 17 2.84 -5.70 16.72
N ASN A 18 1.95 -5.19 17.58
CA ASN A 18 0.50 -5.32 17.42
C ASN A 18 0.04 -6.77 17.17
N SER A 19 0.65 -7.72 17.89
CA SER A 19 0.41 -9.17 17.73
C SER A 19 0.78 -9.75 16.36
N LEU A 20 1.48 -8.99 15.51
CA LEU A 20 2.04 -9.46 14.24
C LEU A 20 3.53 -9.70 14.38
N GLN A 21 4.02 -10.76 13.75
CA GLN A 21 5.45 -11.05 13.69
C GLN A 21 6.17 -9.92 12.95
N ARG A 22 7.21 -9.37 13.59
CA ARG A 22 8.16 -8.44 12.96
C ARG A 22 9.40 -9.22 12.50
N TYR A 23 9.98 -8.75 11.41
CA TYR A 23 11.16 -9.30 10.77
C TYR A 23 12.19 -8.21 10.55
N GLU A 24 13.47 -8.57 10.57
CA GLU A 24 14.59 -7.71 10.21
C GLU A 24 15.29 -8.27 8.97
N CYS A 25 15.54 -7.42 7.98
CA CYS A 25 16.40 -7.73 6.85
C CYS A 25 17.87 -7.55 7.24
N LYS A 26 18.69 -8.58 7.05
CA LYS A 26 20.11 -8.54 7.45
C LYS A 26 20.98 -7.66 6.54
N GLU A 27 20.55 -7.40 5.30
CA GLU A 27 21.31 -6.58 4.36
C GLU A 27 21.20 -5.08 4.67
N TYR A 28 20.03 -4.62 5.07
CA TYR A 28 19.75 -3.18 5.27
C TYR A 28 19.37 -2.83 6.72
N ARG A 29 19.38 -3.82 7.63
CA ARG A 29 18.83 -3.72 9.00
C ARG A 29 17.44 -3.08 9.02
N TYR A 30 16.64 -3.42 8.02
CA TYR A 30 15.31 -2.85 7.81
C TYR A 30 14.27 -3.75 8.48
N HIS A 31 13.45 -3.16 9.34
CA HIS A 31 12.42 -3.88 10.06
C HIS A 31 11.05 -3.77 9.37
N TYR A 32 10.35 -4.89 9.24
CA TYR A 32 9.04 -4.95 8.60
C TYR A 32 8.19 -6.08 9.19
N MET A 33 6.87 -5.88 9.22
CA MET A 33 5.92 -6.92 9.68
C MET A 33 5.33 -7.71 8.51
N VAL A 34 4.90 -7.02 7.46
CA VAL A 34 4.22 -7.59 6.30
C VAL A 34 4.83 -7.00 5.03
N SER A 35 4.91 -7.77 3.96
CA SER A 35 5.45 -7.30 2.68
C SER A 35 4.54 -6.24 2.01
N LYS A 36 3.23 -6.35 2.18
CA LYS A 36 2.23 -5.36 1.79
C LYS A 36 1.21 -5.17 2.91
N LYS A 37 0.89 -3.92 3.25
CA LYS A 37 -0.27 -3.60 4.09
C LYS A 37 -1.54 -3.82 3.26
N SER A 38 -2.55 -4.47 3.83
CA SER A 38 -3.85 -4.72 3.19
C SER A 38 -4.56 -3.45 2.74
N ASP A 39 -4.31 -2.33 3.43
CA ASP A 39 -4.97 -1.05 3.15
C ASP A 39 -4.35 -0.30 1.96
N VAL A 40 -3.19 -0.75 1.46
CA VAL A 40 -2.52 -0.10 0.33
C VAL A 40 -3.13 -0.61 -0.97
N LYS A 41 -3.86 0.28 -1.65
CA LYS A 41 -4.41 0.01 -2.98
C LYS A 41 -3.28 -0.10 -4.02
N SER A 42 -3.49 -0.88 -5.07
CA SER A 42 -2.49 -1.08 -6.12
C SER A 42 -2.21 0.23 -6.88
N ALA A 43 -1.01 0.36 -7.43
CA ALA A 43 -0.65 1.49 -8.28
C ALA A 43 -1.60 1.63 -9.49
N GLU A 44 -2.05 0.49 -10.04
CA GLU A 44 -3.05 0.43 -11.12
C GLU A 44 -4.40 1.03 -10.68
N THR A 45 -4.84 0.73 -9.45
CA THR A 45 -6.09 1.31 -8.92
C THR A 45 -5.96 2.82 -8.75
N ARG A 46 -4.79 3.30 -8.30
CA ARG A 46 -4.51 4.73 -8.22
C ARG A 46 -4.54 5.38 -9.61
N HIS A 47 -3.88 4.77 -10.60
CA HIS A 47 -3.85 5.30 -11.96
C HIS A 47 -5.26 5.40 -12.54
N LYS A 48 -6.05 4.32 -12.44
CA LYS A 48 -7.43 4.29 -12.92
C LYS A 48 -8.33 5.31 -12.22
N ALA A 49 -8.13 5.53 -10.91
CA ALA A 49 -8.88 6.56 -10.18
C ALA A 49 -8.56 7.98 -10.68
N LEU A 50 -7.31 8.24 -11.06
CA LEU A 50 -6.89 9.53 -11.60
C LEU A 50 -7.41 9.74 -13.03
N GLU A 51 -7.37 8.71 -13.87
CA GLU A 51 -7.98 8.74 -15.21
C GLU A 51 -9.48 9.06 -15.13
N MET A 52 -10.24 8.35 -14.29
CA MET A 52 -11.66 8.63 -14.07
C MET A 52 -11.91 10.08 -13.65
N TYR A 53 -11.06 10.63 -12.78
CA TYR A 53 -11.18 12.02 -12.38
C TYR A 53 -10.91 13.00 -13.54
N LEU A 54 -9.92 12.72 -14.39
CA LEU A 54 -9.63 13.53 -15.58
C LEU A 54 -10.76 13.46 -16.62
N GLU A 55 -11.44 12.33 -16.74
CA GLU A 55 -12.67 12.16 -17.55
C GLU A 55 -13.91 12.86 -16.96
N GLY A 56 -13.76 13.52 -15.80
CA GLY A 56 -14.79 14.33 -15.17
C GLY A 56 -15.66 13.60 -14.14
N LEU A 57 -15.31 12.37 -13.75
CA LEU A 57 -16.02 11.69 -12.66
C LEU A 57 -15.71 12.35 -11.31
N ASP A 58 -16.75 12.47 -10.48
CA ASP A 58 -16.58 12.98 -9.13
C ASP A 58 -15.88 11.94 -8.22
N PHE A 59 -15.33 12.41 -7.11
CA PHE A 59 -14.62 11.55 -6.15
C PHE A 59 -15.50 10.43 -5.59
N ARG A 60 -16.81 10.68 -5.47
CA ARG A 60 -17.77 9.71 -4.92
C ARG A 60 -18.13 8.63 -5.95
N ALA A 61 -18.37 8.97 -7.22
CA ALA A 61 -18.61 7.97 -8.27
C ALA A 61 -17.36 7.13 -8.49
N THR A 62 -16.19 7.75 -8.56
CA THR A 62 -14.91 7.03 -8.67
C THR A 62 -14.71 6.06 -7.50
N GLY A 63 -14.98 6.51 -6.27
CA GLY A 63 -14.93 5.66 -5.08
C GLY A 63 -15.90 4.47 -5.13
N ARG A 64 -17.14 4.69 -5.58
CA ARG A 64 -18.13 3.60 -5.75
C ARG A 64 -17.70 2.60 -6.83
N LEU A 65 -17.19 3.07 -7.97
CA LEU A 65 -16.75 2.22 -9.09
C LEU A 65 -15.54 1.37 -8.74
N LEU A 66 -14.58 1.93 -8.00
CA LEU A 66 -13.35 1.23 -7.60
C LEU A 66 -13.45 0.57 -6.23
N GLN A 67 -14.60 0.64 -5.56
CA GLN A 67 -14.81 0.14 -4.19
C GLN A 67 -13.75 0.64 -3.20
N ILE A 68 -13.45 1.94 -3.28
CA ILE A 68 -12.51 2.64 -2.40
C ILE A 68 -13.19 3.86 -1.78
N SER A 69 -12.65 4.34 -0.66
CA SER A 69 -13.22 5.53 -0.03
C SER A 69 -13.02 6.76 -0.92
N TYR A 70 -14.02 7.64 -0.99
CA TYR A 70 -13.89 8.91 -1.72
C TYR A 70 -12.72 9.75 -1.20
N GLY A 71 -12.41 9.65 0.10
CA GLY A 71 -11.28 10.34 0.73
C GLY A 71 -9.94 9.85 0.21
N THR A 72 -9.82 8.57 -0.15
CA THR A 72 -8.64 8.01 -0.81
C THR A 72 -8.44 8.63 -2.19
N VAL A 73 -9.51 8.74 -2.98
CA VAL A 73 -9.46 9.39 -4.31
C VAL A 73 -9.07 10.86 -4.16
N TYR A 74 -9.71 11.58 -3.24
CA TYR A 74 -9.39 12.99 -2.95
C TYR A 74 -7.93 13.18 -2.55
N ALA A 75 -7.39 12.32 -1.67
CA ALA A 75 -6.01 12.39 -1.25
C ALA A 75 -5.03 12.17 -2.42
N TRP A 76 -5.36 11.29 -3.37
CA TRP A 76 -4.51 11.06 -4.56
C TRP A 76 -4.55 12.20 -5.57
N VAL A 77 -5.68 12.87 -5.72
CA VAL A 77 -5.82 14.03 -6.62
C VAL A 77 -5.11 15.25 -6.05
N LYS A 78 -5.10 15.41 -4.71
CA LYS A 78 -4.46 16.54 -4.04
C LYS A 78 -2.94 16.38 -3.88
N ALA A 79 -2.44 15.15 -3.82
CA ALA A 79 -1.02 14.82 -3.57
C ALA A 79 -0.14 15.12 -4.79
#